data_AF-A0A843HJM3-F1
#
_entry.id   AF-A0A843HJM3-F1
#
_cell.length_a   1.000
_cell.length_b   1.000
_cell.length_c   1.000
_cell.angle_alpha   90.00
_cell.angle_beta   90.00
_cell.angle_gamma   90.00
#
_symmetry.space_group_name_H-M   'P 1'
#
loop_
_entity.id
_entity.type
_entity.pdbx_description
1 polymer ?
#
loop_
_entity_poly.entity_id
_entity_poly.type
_entity_poly.pdbx_seq_one_letter_code
_entity_poly.pdbx_strand_id
1 'polypeptide(L)'
;MKSSMISIVNELISGGHQVDFYIRKDGGILIRRIDGEHFSGAHGNARAREMVGAKLSEARFKQLHYATQVRMHPVNVEVKDSIKEEYQRVKKLWNKAFKAKGGKPHQAGYFGWKRIKTAIKEYGEEEALRRIGEAEKYASGYAYTKNVQHLASYVLDAGAKLQSDALLQLAQDIYDNAYSIKEEWIYPAYQKLYELNHGVDAKQVAQDVRRILRL
;
A
#
# COMPACT_ATOMS: atom_id res chain seq x y z
N MET A 1 -7.37 -9.91 30.32
CA MET A 1 -7.48 -9.82 28.84
C MET A 1 -6.21 -10.40 28.24
N LYS A 2 -6.29 -11.41 27.36
CA LYS A 2 -5.10 -12.11 26.84
C LYS A 2 -4.45 -11.30 25.72
N SER A 3 -3.21 -10.87 25.94
CA SER A 3 -2.32 -10.31 24.92
C SER A 3 -1.87 -11.41 23.97
N SER A 4 -1.92 -11.16 22.66
CA SER A 4 -1.51 -12.12 21.63
C SER A 4 0.01 -12.14 21.51
N MET A 5 0.63 -13.29 21.79
CA MET A 5 2.07 -13.50 21.60
C MET A 5 2.37 -13.67 20.10
N ILE A 6 3.28 -12.86 19.57
CA ILE A 6 3.86 -13.04 18.23
C ILE A 6 5.35 -13.31 18.47
N SER A 7 5.83 -14.49 18.07
CA SER A 7 7.19 -14.94 18.37
C SER A 7 8.23 -14.51 17.33
N ILE A 8 9.34 -14.00 17.87
CA ILE A 8 10.75 -14.02 17.44
C ILE A 8 11.03 -13.54 16.01
N VAL A 9 11.50 -12.30 15.90
CA VAL A 9 12.19 -11.81 14.70
C VAL A 9 13.68 -11.79 15.01
N ASN A 10 14.43 -12.80 14.54
CA ASN A 10 15.88 -12.71 14.47
C ASN A 10 16.20 -11.64 13.42
N GLU A 11 16.72 -10.49 13.83
CA GLU A 11 17.51 -9.69 12.89
C GLU A 11 18.84 -9.30 13.50
N LEU A 12 19.85 -9.49 12.68
CA LEU A 12 21.05 -8.71 12.70
C LEU A 12 20.73 -7.29 12.18
N ILE A 13 20.43 -6.35 13.08
CA ILE A 13 20.57 -4.91 12.75
C ILE A 13 21.58 -4.30 13.71
N SER A 14 22.62 -3.70 13.11
CA SER A 14 23.51 -2.68 13.68
C SER A 14 23.87 -2.87 15.15
N GLY A 15 24.59 -3.95 15.47
CA GLY A 15 25.08 -4.24 16.82
C GLY A 15 25.21 -5.74 17.11
N GLY A 16 24.47 -6.58 16.38
CA GLY A 16 24.56 -8.04 16.50
C GLY A 16 23.67 -8.65 17.61
N HIS A 17 22.74 -7.88 18.16
CA HIS A 17 21.89 -8.30 19.29
C HIS A 17 20.61 -9.02 18.84
N GLN A 18 20.24 -10.10 19.52
CA GLN A 18 18.99 -10.83 19.35
C GLN A 18 17.88 -10.21 20.21
N VAL A 19 16.77 -9.78 19.61
CA VAL A 19 15.72 -9.01 20.31
C VAL A 19 14.36 -9.69 20.26
N ASP A 20 13.74 -9.91 21.43
CA ASP A 20 12.35 -10.35 21.57
C ASP A 20 11.45 -9.16 21.94
N PHE A 21 10.34 -8.94 21.22
CA PHE A 21 9.41 -7.84 21.48
C PHE A 21 7.93 -8.26 21.34
N TYR A 22 7.02 -7.40 21.82
CA TYR A 22 5.58 -7.48 21.56
C TYR A 22 5.03 -6.18 20.97
N ILE A 23 3.94 -6.31 20.22
CA ILE A 23 3.18 -5.19 19.66
C ILE A 23 1.93 -4.98 20.52
N ARG A 24 1.76 -3.77 21.04
CA ARG A 24 0.55 -3.33 21.75
C ARG A 24 -0.60 -3.11 20.77
N LYS A 25 -1.82 -3.05 21.29
CA LYS A 25 -3.03 -2.75 20.49
C LYS A 25 -3.00 -1.37 19.82
N ASP A 26 -2.29 -0.41 20.42
CA ASP A 26 -2.09 0.95 19.91
C ASP A 26 -0.95 1.05 18.87
N GLY A 27 -0.34 -0.08 18.49
CA GLY A 27 0.78 -0.14 17.55
C GLY A 27 2.15 0.09 18.19
N GLY A 28 2.22 0.38 19.49
CA GLY A 28 3.50 0.57 20.17
C GLY A 28 4.29 -0.74 20.36
N ILE A 29 5.60 -0.68 20.14
CA ILE A 29 6.52 -1.82 20.34
C ILE A 29 7.08 -1.81 21.77
N LEU A 30 7.06 -2.97 22.44
CA LEU A 30 7.66 -3.17 23.75
C LEU A 30 8.66 -4.32 23.72
N ILE A 31 9.91 -4.03 24.05
CA ILE A 31 11.02 -4.98 24.04
C ILE A 31 11.00 -5.77 25.35
N ARG A 32 11.04 -7.11 25.25
CA ARG A 32 10.99 -8.03 26.38
C ARG A 32 12.34 -8.70 26.65
N ARG A 33 13.13 -8.97 25.61
CA ARG A 33 14.50 -9.49 25.78
C ARG A 33 15.48 -8.94 24.75
N ILE A 34 16.73 -8.81 25.16
CA ILE A 34 17.88 -8.57 24.29
C ILE A 34 18.97 -9.55 24.74
N ASP A 35 19.47 -10.39 23.84
CA ASP A 35 20.49 -11.43 24.11
C ASP A 35 20.22 -12.30 25.35
N GLY A 36 18.93 -12.57 25.61
CA GLY A 36 18.49 -13.34 26.77
C GLY A 36 18.27 -12.53 28.06
N GLU A 37 18.72 -11.28 28.16
CA GLU A 37 18.40 -10.38 29.29
C GLU A 37 16.92 -9.96 29.22
N HIS A 38 16.22 -10.01 30.35
CA HIS A 38 14.80 -9.70 30.44
C HIS A 38 14.54 -8.24 30.83
N PHE A 39 13.71 -7.56 30.03
CA PHE A 39 13.26 -6.20 30.27
C PHE A 39 11.76 -6.19 30.56
N SER A 40 11.36 -5.61 31.70
CA SER A 40 9.97 -5.52 32.13
C SER A 40 9.60 -4.11 32.59
N GLY A 41 8.33 -3.75 32.44
CA GLY A 41 7.82 -2.43 32.81
C GLY A 41 8.29 -1.28 31.89
N ALA A 42 7.86 -0.06 32.21
CA ALA A 42 8.15 1.12 31.41
C ALA A 42 9.65 1.49 31.42
N HIS A 43 10.32 1.40 32.58
CA HIS A 43 11.75 1.64 32.70
C HIS A 43 12.60 0.56 32.01
N GLY A 44 12.22 -0.72 32.11
CA GLY A 44 12.93 -1.78 31.39
C GLY A 44 12.87 -1.59 29.88
N ASN A 45 11.73 -1.16 29.35
CA ASN A 45 11.58 -0.89 27.92
C ASN A 45 12.36 0.36 27.46
N ALA A 46 12.47 1.39 28.29
CA ALA A 46 13.29 2.56 27.98
C ALA A 46 14.77 2.17 27.86
N ARG A 47 15.29 1.42 28.84
CA ARG A 47 16.65 0.88 28.84
C ARG A 47 16.91 -0.05 27.65
N ALA A 48 15.96 -0.92 27.33
CA ALA A 48 16.06 -1.79 26.16
C ALA A 48 16.14 -1.00 24.85
N ARG A 49 15.38 0.09 24.71
CA ARG A 49 15.41 0.98 23.54
C ARG A 49 16.70 1.77 23.43
N GLU A 50 17.29 2.18 24.55
CA GLU A 50 18.61 2.80 24.57
C GLU A 50 19.70 1.82 24.09
N MET A 51 19.60 0.55 24.48
CA MET A 51 20.56 -0.49 24.08
C MET A 51 20.53 -0.81 22.57
N VAL A 52 19.36 -0.84 21.94
CA VAL A 52 19.22 -1.17 20.50
C VAL A 52 19.19 0.05 19.57
N GLY A 53 19.17 1.25 20.14
CA GLY A 53 19.09 2.52 19.43
C GLY A 53 17.69 2.87 18.89
N ALA A 54 17.46 4.17 18.66
CA ALA A 54 16.17 4.71 18.21
C ALA A 54 15.75 4.31 16.78
N LYS A 55 16.63 3.67 15.99
CA LYS A 55 16.41 3.36 14.57
C LYS A 55 15.55 2.11 14.31
N LEU A 56 15.25 1.32 15.33
CA LEU A 56 14.53 0.05 15.20
C LEU A 56 13.01 0.23 14.94
N SER A 57 12.44 1.42 15.15
CA SER A 57 10.99 1.56 15.32
C SER A 57 10.16 1.84 14.06
N GLU A 58 10.69 2.42 12.98
CA GLU A 58 9.83 2.92 11.89
C GLU A 58 10.03 2.24 10.54
N ALA A 59 11.28 2.10 10.07
CA ALA A 59 11.56 1.51 8.76
C ALA A 59 11.22 0.02 8.71
N ARG A 60 11.46 -0.68 9.82
CA ARG A 60 11.25 -2.14 9.97
C ARG A 60 9.81 -2.50 10.32
N PHE A 61 9.06 -1.61 10.99
CA PHE A 61 7.62 -1.75 11.19
C PHE A 61 6.87 -1.78 9.84
N LYS A 62 7.29 -0.94 8.89
CA LYS A 62 6.76 -0.95 7.51
C LYS A 62 7.03 -2.28 6.79
N GLN A 63 8.22 -2.87 6.95
CA GLN A 63 8.57 -4.17 6.36
C GLN A 63 7.84 -5.36 7.03
N LEU A 64 7.79 -5.40 8.36
CA LEU A 64 7.11 -6.46 9.11
C LEU A 64 5.59 -6.43 8.93
N HIS A 65 4.96 -5.26 8.87
CA HIS A 65 3.52 -5.14 8.60
C HIS A 65 3.15 -5.68 7.21
N TYR A 66 4.07 -5.63 6.24
CA TYR A 66 3.91 -6.23 4.93
C TYR A 66 4.11 -7.75 4.95
N ALA A 67 5.06 -8.26 5.76
CA ALA A 67 5.40 -9.68 5.83
C ALA A 67 4.46 -10.50 6.73
N THR A 68 3.94 -9.93 7.82
CA THR A 68 2.89 -10.57 8.65
C THR A 68 1.53 -10.26 8.07
N GLN A 69 1.20 -10.86 6.92
CA GLN A 69 -0.19 -11.18 6.62
C GLN A 69 -0.66 -12.20 7.66
N VAL A 70 -1.06 -11.68 8.82
CA VAL A 70 -1.81 -12.41 9.83
C VAL A 70 -2.94 -13.12 9.10
N ARG A 71 -3.08 -14.45 9.31
CA ARG A 71 -4.27 -15.20 8.90
C ARG A 71 -5.47 -14.52 9.54
N MET A 72 -6.03 -13.53 8.85
CA MET A 72 -7.14 -12.74 9.33
C MET A 72 -8.31 -13.70 9.50
N HIS A 73 -8.63 -14.01 10.77
CA HIS A 73 -9.88 -14.64 11.16
C HIS A 73 -11.05 -13.92 10.49
N PRO A 74 -12.13 -14.63 10.12
CA PRO A 74 -13.27 -14.03 9.47
C PRO A 74 -13.77 -12.82 10.29
N VAL A 75 -13.78 -11.65 9.65
CA VAL A 75 -14.28 -10.42 10.25
C VAL A 75 -15.80 -10.50 10.28
N ASN A 76 -16.37 -10.87 11.44
CA ASN A 76 -17.80 -10.75 11.71
C ASN A 76 -18.08 -9.32 12.16
N VAL A 77 -18.54 -8.51 11.19
CA VAL A 77 -19.09 -7.19 11.40
C VAL A 77 -20.43 -7.17 10.68
N GLU A 78 -21.45 -6.66 11.36
CA GLU A 78 -22.73 -6.36 10.74
C GLU A 78 -22.54 -5.19 9.78
N VAL A 79 -22.87 -5.41 8.51
CA VAL A 79 -22.70 -4.41 7.46
C VAL A 79 -24.07 -4.00 6.97
N LYS A 80 -24.35 -2.70 6.97
CA LYS A 80 -25.58 -2.12 6.42
C LYS A 80 -25.78 -2.53 4.97
N ASP A 81 -27.05 -2.69 4.57
CA ASP A 81 -27.38 -3.12 3.21
C ASP A 81 -26.95 -2.10 2.16
N SER A 82 -27.01 -0.80 2.46
CA SER A 82 -26.51 0.26 1.57
C SER A 82 -25.03 0.07 1.19
N ILE A 83 -24.17 -0.35 2.13
CA ILE A 83 -22.74 -0.61 1.85
C ILE A 83 -22.57 -1.90 1.04
N LYS A 84 -23.41 -2.92 1.27
CA LYS A 84 -23.39 -4.16 0.48
C LYS A 84 -23.79 -3.90 -0.97
N GLU A 85 -24.85 -3.14 -1.18
CA GLU A 85 -25.35 -2.76 -2.51
C GLU A 85 -24.29 -1.98 -3.27
N GLU A 86 -23.70 -0.97 -2.64
CA GLU A 86 -22.67 -0.13 -3.23
C GLU A 86 -21.41 -0.93 -3.56
N TYR A 87 -20.99 -1.84 -2.66
CA TYR A 87 -19.91 -2.78 -2.94
C TYR A 87 -20.21 -3.66 -4.16
N GLN A 88 -21.42 -4.22 -4.29
CA GLN A 88 -21.77 -5.07 -5.43
C GLN A 88 -21.83 -4.29 -6.75
N ARG A 89 -22.34 -3.05 -6.72
CA ARG A 89 -22.35 -2.13 -7.87
C ARG A 89 -20.92 -1.89 -8.37
N VAL A 90 -20.02 -1.46 -7.48
CA VAL A 90 -18.61 -1.20 -7.82
C VAL A 90 -17.88 -2.49 -8.21
N LYS A 91 -18.16 -3.62 -7.57
CA LYS A 91 -17.57 -4.92 -7.95
C LYS A 91 -17.89 -5.31 -9.39
N LYS A 92 -19.11 -5.04 -9.86
CA LYS A 92 -19.49 -5.27 -11.27
C LYS A 92 -18.69 -4.37 -12.21
N LEU A 93 -18.60 -3.08 -11.90
CA LEU A 93 -17.80 -2.11 -12.68
C LEU A 93 -16.32 -2.52 -12.74
N TRP A 94 -15.77 -2.84 -11.57
CA TRP A 94 -14.42 -3.39 -11.40
C TRP A 94 -14.23 -4.57 -12.33
N ASN A 95 -14.99 -5.65 -12.16
CA ASN A 95 -14.87 -6.86 -12.98
C ASN A 95 -15.00 -6.60 -14.50
N LYS A 96 -15.89 -5.69 -14.92
CA LYS A 96 -16.05 -5.30 -16.33
C LYS A 96 -14.79 -4.60 -16.85
N ALA A 97 -14.25 -3.65 -16.10
CA ALA A 97 -13.03 -2.93 -16.44
C ALA A 97 -11.81 -3.87 -16.54
N PHE A 98 -11.73 -4.91 -15.70
CA PHE A 98 -10.63 -5.89 -15.77
C PHE A 98 -10.78 -6.90 -16.90
N LYS A 99 -12.00 -7.40 -17.16
CA LYS A 99 -12.23 -8.31 -18.30
C LYS A 99 -11.83 -7.68 -19.63
N ALA A 100 -12.11 -6.38 -19.80
CA ALA A 100 -11.70 -5.63 -20.99
C ALA A 100 -10.17 -5.48 -21.13
N LYS A 101 -9.41 -5.61 -20.04
CA LYS A 101 -7.95 -5.38 -19.98
C LYS A 101 -7.12 -6.68 -20.01
N GLY A 102 -7.74 -7.85 -20.17
CA GLY A 102 -7.04 -9.12 -20.42
C GLY A 102 -6.15 -9.67 -19.29
N GLY A 103 -6.23 -9.14 -18.06
CA GLY A 103 -5.27 -9.45 -16.98
C GLY A 103 -5.88 -9.84 -15.63
N LYS A 104 -5.09 -10.54 -14.80
CA LYS A 104 -5.35 -10.76 -13.36
C LYS A 104 -5.28 -9.41 -12.63
N PRO A 105 -6.11 -9.15 -11.61
CA PRO A 105 -6.10 -7.88 -10.89
C PRO A 105 -4.71 -7.62 -10.29
N HIS A 106 -4.07 -6.50 -10.68
CA HIS A 106 -2.85 -6.02 -10.02
C HIS A 106 -3.14 -5.85 -8.53
N GLN A 107 -2.23 -6.33 -7.67
CA GLN A 107 -2.41 -6.27 -6.21
C GLN A 107 -2.67 -4.86 -5.68
N ALA A 108 -2.16 -3.83 -6.37
CA ALA A 108 -2.37 -2.41 -6.08
C ALA A 108 -3.85 -1.97 -6.08
N GLY A 109 -4.75 -2.71 -6.76
CA GLY A 109 -6.17 -2.41 -6.80
C GLY A 109 -7.07 -3.38 -6.02
N TYR A 110 -6.53 -4.42 -5.37
CA TYR A 110 -7.36 -5.55 -4.93
C TYR A 110 -8.57 -5.14 -4.08
N PHE A 111 -9.75 -5.13 -4.71
CA PHE A 111 -11.04 -4.77 -4.16
C PHE A 111 -11.77 -6.05 -3.74
N GLY A 112 -12.00 -6.21 -2.43
CA GLY A 112 -12.57 -7.43 -1.90
C GLY A 112 -13.35 -7.22 -0.62
N TRP A 113 -14.42 -8.00 -0.47
CA TRP A 113 -15.37 -7.89 0.65
C TRP A 113 -14.70 -7.98 2.02
N LYS A 114 -13.67 -8.81 2.16
CA LYS A 114 -12.88 -8.94 3.39
C LYS A 114 -12.23 -7.62 3.80
N ARG A 115 -11.70 -6.84 2.84
CA ARG A 115 -11.08 -5.53 3.10
C ARG A 115 -12.11 -4.49 3.49
N ILE A 116 -13.32 -4.55 2.92
CA ILE A 116 -14.43 -3.67 3.29
C ILE A 116 -14.88 -3.96 4.72
N LYS A 117 -15.12 -5.23 5.07
CA LYS A 117 -15.44 -5.64 6.44
C LYS A 117 -14.35 -5.23 7.44
N THR A 118 -13.08 -5.36 7.06
CA THR A 118 -11.95 -4.93 7.88
C THR A 118 -11.95 -3.40 8.05
N ALA A 119 -12.21 -2.65 6.96
CA ALA A 119 -12.30 -1.20 7.01
C ALA A 119 -13.41 -0.73 7.95
N ILE A 120 -14.59 -1.35 7.88
CA ILE A 120 -15.69 -1.04 8.80
C ILE A 120 -15.29 -1.34 10.25
N LYS A 121 -14.67 -2.51 10.49
CA LYS A 121 -14.24 -2.90 11.85
C LYS A 121 -13.24 -1.92 12.46
N GLU A 122 -12.26 -1.50 11.67
CA GLU A 122 -11.08 -0.77 12.15
C GLU A 122 -11.24 0.75 12.10
N TYR A 123 -11.98 1.26 11.10
CA TYR A 123 -12.05 2.69 10.79
C TYR A 123 -13.48 3.21 10.60
N GLY A 124 -14.49 2.34 10.59
CA GLY A 124 -15.89 2.71 10.43
C GLY A 124 -16.39 2.71 8.97
N GLU A 125 -17.68 3.06 8.83
CA GLU A 125 -18.42 2.97 7.58
C GLU A 125 -17.94 3.98 6.52
N GLU A 126 -17.57 5.19 6.94
CA GLU A 126 -17.10 6.25 6.03
C GLU A 126 -15.82 5.83 5.30
N GLU A 127 -14.87 5.22 6.00
CA GLU A 127 -13.65 4.71 5.37
C GLU A 127 -13.93 3.54 4.41
N ALA A 128 -14.93 2.72 4.73
CA ALA A 128 -15.36 1.65 3.85
C ALA A 128 -15.97 2.20 2.55
N LEU A 129 -16.85 3.19 2.65
CA LEU A 129 -17.42 3.90 1.50
C LEU A 129 -16.36 4.64 0.70
N ARG A 130 -15.41 5.32 1.37
CA ARG A 130 -14.26 5.96 0.73
C ARG A 130 -13.46 4.97 -0.11
N ARG A 131 -13.16 3.78 0.43
CA ARG A 131 -12.47 2.70 -0.31
C ARG A 131 -13.29 2.13 -1.46
N ILE A 132 -14.62 2.05 -1.32
CA ILE A 132 -15.52 1.65 -2.40
C ILE A 132 -15.48 2.70 -3.53
N GLY A 133 -15.53 4.00 -3.19
CA GLY A 133 -15.41 5.09 -4.15
C GLY A 133 -14.03 5.15 -4.83
N GLU A 134 -12.94 4.90 -4.10
CA GLU A 134 -11.59 4.76 -4.69
C GLU A 134 -11.55 3.61 -5.71
N ALA A 135 -12.21 2.48 -5.39
CA ALA A 135 -12.28 1.35 -6.28
C ALA A 135 -13.11 1.66 -7.53
N GLU A 136 -14.20 2.40 -7.39
CA GLU A 136 -14.98 2.88 -8.54
C GLU A 136 -14.16 3.79 -9.44
N LYS A 137 -13.48 4.80 -8.88
CA LYS A 137 -12.62 5.72 -9.63
C LYS A 137 -11.56 4.94 -10.40
N TYR A 138 -10.89 3.97 -9.77
CA TYR A 138 -9.95 3.09 -10.44
C TYR A 138 -10.59 2.30 -11.60
N ALA A 139 -11.74 1.67 -11.36
CA ALA A 139 -12.43 0.85 -12.38
C ALA A 139 -12.82 1.70 -13.60
N SER A 140 -13.26 2.93 -13.35
CA SER A 140 -13.63 3.91 -14.38
C SER A 140 -12.41 4.59 -15.02
N GLY A 141 -11.20 4.38 -14.51
CA GLY A 141 -9.97 4.94 -15.07
C GLY A 141 -9.66 6.38 -14.62
N TYR A 142 -10.33 6.87 -13.58
CA TYR A 142 -10.08 8.19 -13.00
C TYR A 142 -8.98 8.15 -11.94
N ALA A 143 -8.27 9.26 -11.80
CA ALA A 143 -7.25 9.46 -10.79
C ALA A 143 -7.86 9.66 -9.40
N TYR A 144 -7.18 9.08 -8.41
CA TYR A 144 -7.26 9.43 -7.00
C TYR A 144 -5.86 9.30 -6.41
N THR A 145 -5.61 9.90 -5.25
CA THR A 145 -4.26 10.09 -4.70
C THR A 145 -3.38 8.85 -4.76
N LYS A 146 -3.89 7.69 -4.32
CA LYS A 146 -3.12 6.44 -4.37
C LYS A 146 -2.86 5.93 -5.79
N ASN A 147 -3.80 6.10 -6.72
CA ASN A 147 -3.60 5.67 -8.11
C ASN A 147 -2.55 6.52 -8.83
N VAL A 148 -2.51 7.83 -8.55
CA VAL A 148 -1.47 8.72 -9.10
C VAL A 148 -0.09 8.35 -8.54
N GLN A 149 0.00 8.04 -7.25
CA GLN A 149 1.22 7.51 -6.64
C GLN A 149 1.64 6.17 -7.27
N HIS A 150 0.70 5.26 -7.50
CA HIS A 150 0.97 3.99 -8.17
C HIS A 150 1.43 4.17 -9.62
N LEU A 151 0.85 5.13 -10.35
CA LEU A 151 1.30 5.50 -11.69
C LEU A 151 2.75 5.99 -11.65
N ALA A 152 3.08 6.92 -10.76
CA ALA A 152 4.43 7.45 -10.61
C ALA A 152 5.45 6.35 -10.26
N SER A 153 5.13 5.47 -9.31
CA SER A 153 5.99 4.34 -8.97
C SER A 153 6.19 3.36 -10.13
N TYR A 154 5.14 3.07 -10.90
CA TYR A 154 5.25 2.21 -12.08
C TYR A 154 6.18 2.83 -13.14
N VAL A 155 6.07 4.14 -13.38
CA VAL A 155 6.94 4.86 -14.32
C VAL A 155 8.39 4.87 -13.82
N LEU A 156 8.60 5.09 -12.52
CA LEU A 156 9.92 5.07 -11.89
C LEU A 156 10.60 3.70 -12.05
N ASP A 157 9.88 2.62 -11.75
CA ASP A 157 10.38 1.24 -11.91
C ASP A 157 10.73 0.93 -13.38
N ALA A 158 9.87 1.37 -14.31
CA ALA A 158 10.12 1.21 -15.75
C ALA A 158 11.35 2.01 -16.20
N GLY A 159 11.50 3.25 -15.75
CA GLY A 159 12.64 4.12 -16.03
C GLY A 159 13.95 3.54 -15.50
N ALA A 160 13.94 3.01 -14.26
CA ALA A 160 15.10 2.34 -13.68
C ALA A 160 15.48 1.06 -14.45
N LYS A 161 14.49 0.23 -14.82
CA LYS A 161 14.72 -1.01 -15.58
C LYS A 161 15.26 -0.77 -16.98
N LEU A 162 14.77 0.26 -17.66
CA LEU A 162 15.15 0.61 -19.03
C LEU A 162 16.29 1.63 -19.11
N GLN A 163 16.82 2.09 -17.96
CA GLN A 163 17.82 3.15 -17.87
C GLN A 163 17.42 4.41 -18.67
N SER A 164 16.16 4.84 -18.52
CA SER A 164 15.58 5.93 -19.28
C SER A 164 15.37 7.18 -18.43
N ASP A 165 16.23 8.18 -18.62
CA ASP A 165 16.12 9.48 -17.96
C ASP A 165 14.78 10.18 -18.25
N ALA A 166 14.22 9.97 -19.45
CA ALA A 166 12.93 10.54 -19.83
C ALA A 166 11.78 10.00 -18.97
N LEU A 167 11.80 8.70 -18.64
CA LEU A 167 10.82 8.07 -17.76
C LEU A 167 11.07 8.44 -16.29
N LEU A 168 12.34 8.51 -15.85
CA LEU A 168 12.67 8.97 -14.50
C LEU A 168 12.17 10.39 -14.25
N GLN A 169 12.40 11.30 -15.20
CA GLN A 169 11.89 12.67 -15.13
C GLN A 169 10.36 12.71 -15.15
N LEU A 170 9.71 11.89 -16.00
CA LEU A 170 8.24 11.80 -16.01
C LEU A 170 7.69 11.33 -14.64
N ALA A 171 8.33 10.37 -13.98
CA ALA A 171 7.89 9.92 -12.66
C ALA A 171 7.93 11.07 -11.63
N GLN A 172 8.99 11.88 -11.67
CA GLN A 172 9.12 13.08 -10.85
C GLN A 172 8.02 14.10 -11.17
N ASP A 173 7.79 14.39 -12.46
CA ASP A 173 6.75 15.33 -12.91
C ASP A 173 5.35 14.90 -12.40
N ILE A 174 5.04 13.58 -12.41
CA ILE A 174 3.78 13.04 -11.88
C ILE A 174 3.68 13.21 -10.37
N TYR A 175 4.78 13.02 -9.61
CA TYR A 175 4.79 13.25 -8.17
C TYR A 175 4.53 14.72 -7.82
N ASP A 176 5.22 15.64 -8.50
CA ASP A 176 5.14 17.07 -8.25
C ASP A 176 3.75 17.64 -8.60
N ASN A 177 3.09 17.05 -9.60
CA ASN A 177 1.75 17.45 -10.05
C ASN A 177 0.63 16.54 -9.55
N ALA A 178 0.88 15.67 -8.57
CA ALA A 178 -0.09 14.65 -8.15
C ALA A 178 -1.45 15.22 -7.69
N TYR A 179 -1.44 16.45 -7.13
CA TYR A 179 -2.64 17.15 -6.71
C TYR A 179 -3.46 17.69 -7.88
N SER A 180 -2.83 18.04 -9.00
CA SER A 180 -3.48 18.55 -10.22
C SER A 180 -4.05 17.43 -11.08
N ILE A 181 -3.40 16.25 -11.06
CA ILE A 181 -3.81 15.06 -11.82
C ILE A 181 -5.01 14.36 -11.16
N LYS A 182 -5.26 14.57 -9.86
CA LYS A 182 -6.35 13.90 -9.15
C LYS A 182 -7.70 14.20 -9.83
N GLU A 183 -8.54 13.19 -9.95
CA GLU A 183 -9.84 13.26 -10.62
C GLU A 183 -9.82 13.43 -12.15
N GLU A 184 -8.64 13.46 -12.79
CA GLU A 184 -8.53 13.35 -14.24
C GLU A 184 -8.63 11.90 -14.74
N TRP A 185 -9.03 11.71 -16.00
CA TRP A 185 -9.06 10.39 -16.63
C TRP A 185 -7.65 9.96 -17.06
N ILE A 186 -6.97 9.18 -16.21
CA ILE A 186 -5.56 8.78 -16.39
C ILE A 186 -5.39 7.42 -17.09
N TYR A 187 -6.48 6.76 -17.44
CA TYR A 187 -6.42 5.47 -18.12
C TYR A 187 -5.63 5.50 -19.46
N PRO A 188 -5.72 6.53 -20.30
CA PRO A 188 -4.91 6.60 -21.51
C PRO A 188 -3.40 6.63 -21.22
N ALA A 189 -2.98 7.25 -20.09
CA ALA A 189 -1.58 7.25 -19.68
C ALA A 189 -1.09 5.85 -19.32
N TYR A 190 -1.92 5.06 -18.61
CA TYR A 190 -1.61 3.65 -18.35
C TYR A 190 -1.50 2.83 -19.64
N GLN A 191 -2.40 3.05 -20.61
CA GLN A 191 -2.33 2.36 -21.91
C GLN A 191 -1.02 2.67 -22.64
N LYS A 192 -0.58 3.92 -22.64
CA LYS A 192 0.71 4.32 -23.20
C LYS A 192 1.89 3.64 -22.51
N LEU A 193 1.86 3.52 -21.19
CA LEU A 193 2.91 2.83 -20.46
C LEU A 193 2.95 1.31 -20.74
N TYR A 194 1.82 0.69 -21.08
CA TYR A 194 1.81 -0.72 -21.51
C TYR A 194 2.55 -0.94 -22.84
N GLU A 195 2.62 0.06 -23.72
CA GLU A 195 3.36 0.00 -24.99
C GLU A 195 4.86 -0.25 -24.79
N LEU A 196 5.42 0.12 -23.63
CA LEU A 196 6.82 -0.19 -23.26
C LEU A 196 7.09 -1.70 -23.26
N ASN A 197 6.12 -2.53 -22.88
CA ASN A 197 6.25 -3.99 -22.89
C ASN A 197 6.25 -4.57 -24.32
N HIS A 198 5.88 -3.76 -25.31
CA HIS A 198 5.87 -4.11 -26.72
C HIS A 198 7.05 -3.48 -27.48
N GLY A 199 8.04 -2.94 -26.76
CA GLY A 199 9.28 -2.41 -27.34
C GLY A 199 9.15 -1.01 -27.94
N VAL A 200 8.08 -0.28 -27.63
CA VAL A 200 7.94 1.12 -28.04
C VAL A 200 8.96 2.00 -27.31
N ASP A 201 9.48 3.01 -28.00
CA ASP A 201 10.53 3.89 -27.48
C ASP A 201 10.10 4.62 -26.19
N ALA A 202 10.97 4.56 -25.18
CA ALA A 202 10.70 5.11 -23.86
C ALA A 202 10.55 6.63 -23.85
N LYS A 203 11.27 7.36 -24.73
CA LYS A 203 11.15 8.82 -24.82
C LYS A 203 9.81 9.22 -25.44
N GLN A 204 9.39 8.51 -26.48
CA GLN A 204 8.08 8.71 -27.10
C GLN A 204 6.94 8.43 -26.12
N VAL A 205 6.97 7.30 -25.40
CA VAL A 205 5.98 6.99 -24.36
C VAL A 205 5.95 8.07 -23.29
N ALA A 206 7.12 8.56 -22.84
CA ALA A 206 7.18 9.60 -21.82
C ALA A 206 6.51 10.91 -22.29
N GLN A 207 6.77 11.34 -23.53
CA GLN A 207 6.13 12.53 -24.12
C GLN A 207 4.62 12.38 -24.27
N ASP A 208 4.15 11.21 -24.73
CA ASP A 208 2.73 10.93 -24.87
C ASP A 208 2.00 10.97 -23.52
N VAL A 209 2.62 10.42 -22.48
CA VAL A 209 2.06 10.45 -21.11
C VAL A 209 2.01 11.89 -20.57
N ARG A 210 3.06 12.70 -20.76
CA ARG A 210 3.01 14.13 -20.39
C ARG A 210 1.85 14.86 -21.05
N ARG A 211 1.65 14.66 -22.35
CA ARG A 211 0.55 15.25 -23.10
C ARG A 211 -0.82 14.83 -22.57
N ILE A 212 -0.99 13.55 -22.22
CA ILE A 212 -2.24 13.01 -21.67
C ILE A 212 -2.53 13.63 -20.29
N LEU A 213 -1.51 13.75 -19.45
CA LEU A 213 -1.60 14.24 -18.07
C LEU A 213 -1.46 15.77 -17.95
N ARG A 214 -1.21 16.46 -19.07
CA ARG A 214 -0.98 17.92 -19.16
C ARG A 214 0.17 18.40 -18.25
N LEU A 215 1.26 17.65 -18.26
CA LEU A 215 2.51 17.93 -17.54
C LEU A 215 3.54 18.63 -18.42
#